data_AF-A0A8I1LPM5-F1
#
_entry.id   AF-A0A8I1LPM5-F1
#
_cell.length_a   1.000
_cell.length_b   1.000
_cell.length_c   1.000
_cell.angle_alpha   90.00
_cell.angle_beta   90.00
_cell.angle_gamma   90.00
#
_symmetry.space_group_name_H-M   'P 1'
#
loop_
_entity.id
_entity.type
_entity.pdbx_description
1 polymer ?
#
loop_
_entity_poly.entity_id
_entity_poly.type
_entity_poly.pdbx_seq_one_letter_code
_entity_poly.pdbx_strand_id
1 'polypeptide(L)' 'MGYRFLGAEGGDIAGASVAAAGDVDNDGRADLMIGASKADGGSDQSGEAYPTSGADLAAACPDLPVGPPALAA' A
#
# COMPACT_ATOMS: atom_id res chain seq x y z
N MET A 1 2.30 5.51 -16.71
CA MET A 1 3.17 5.42 -15.53
C MET A 1 2.53 4.45 -14.56
N GLY A 2 3.30 3.60 -13.89
CA GLY A 2 2.77 2.56 -13.01
C GLY A 2 3.63 2.47 -11.75
N TYR A 3 2.98 2.45 -10.60
CA TYR A 3 3.63 2.19 -9.33
C TYR A 3 3.73 0.69 -9.11
N ARG A 4 4.85 0.21 -8.55
CA ARG A 4 5.08 -1.20 -8.26
C ARG A 4 5.61 -1.37 -6.86
N PHE A 5 4.98 -2.26 -6.11
CA PHE A 5 5.50 -2.77 -4.85
C PHE A 5 6.36 -4.01 -5.12
N LEU A 6 7.55 -4.07 -4.52
CA LEU A 6 8.41 -5.25 -4.54
C LEU A 6 8.46 -5.84 -3.13
N GLY A 7 8.47 -7.17 -3.04
CA GLY A 7 8.80 -7.84 -1.79
C GLY A 7 10.26 -7.60 -1.42
N ALA A 8 10.58 -7.73 -0.13
CA ALA A 8 11.92 -7.54 0.38
C ALA A 8 12.87 -8.62 -0.16
N GLU A 9 12.41 -9.87 -0.19
CA GLU A 9 13.17 -11.04 -0.63
C GLU A 9 12.39 -11.93 -1.61
N GLY A 10 13.13 -12.83 -2.26
CA GLY A 10 12.59 -13.77 -3.24
C GLY A 10 11.82 -14.89 -2.56
N GLY A 11 10.50 -14.87 -2.65
CA GLY A 11 9.65 -15.93 -2.10
C GLY A 11 8.63 -15.44 -1.07
N ASP A 12 8.73 -14.18 -0.65
CA ASP A 12 7.89 -13.56 0.39
C ASP A 12 6.39 -13.52 0.06
N ILE A 13 6.04 -13.65 -1.22
CA ILE A 13 4.68 -13.49 -1.75
C ILE A 13 4.10 -12.12 -1.33
N ALA A 14 4.86 -11.05 -1.53
CA ALA A 14 4.38 -9.69 -1.35
C ALA A 14 3.16 -9.41 -2.25
N GLY A 15 2.13 -8.77 -1.68
CA GLY A 15 0.85 -8.58 -2.34
C GLY A 15 -0.12 -9.76 -2.23
N ALA A 16 0.18 -10.76 -1.39
CA ALA A 16 -0.73 -11.88 -1.11
C ALA A 16 -2.09 -11.41 -0.55
N SER A 17 -2.08 -10.28 0.17
CA SER A 17 -3.28 -9.60 0.65
C SER A 17 -3.09 -8.08 0.61
N VAL A 18 -4.20 -7.36 0.41
CA VAL A 18 -4.25 -5.89 0.47
C VAL A 18 -5.48 -5.48 1.26
N ALA A 19 -5.32 -4.54 2.18
CA ALA A 19 -6.42 -3.97 2.96
C ALA A 19 -6.31 -2.44 3.01
N ALA A 20 -7.46 -1.77 3.12
CA ALA A 20 -7.49 -0.34 3.45
C ALA A 20 -7.03 -0.16 4.90
N ALA A 21 -6.03 0.70 5.11
CA ALA A 21 -5.50 1.00 6.45
C ALA A 21 -6.16 2.25 7.07
N GLY A 22 -6.85 3.05 6.26
CA GLY A 22 -7.24 4.42 6.64
C GLY A 22 -6.04 5.36 6.50
N ASP A 23 -6.18 6.60 6.95
CA ASP A 23 -5.09 7.57 6.99
C ASP A 23 -4.30 7.36 8.30
N VAL A 24 -3.20 6.60 8.24
CA VAL A 24 -2.43 6.19 9.42
C VAL A 24 -1.29 7.16 9.75
N ASP A 25 -0.81 7.90 8.77
CA ASP A 25 0.24 8.92 8.95
C ASP A 25 -0.28 10.36 9.02
N ASN A 26 -1.60 10.55 8.89
CA ASN A 26 -2.32 11.82 9.03
C ASN A 26 -1.94 12.83 7.92
N ASP A 27 -1.77 12.34 6.69
CA ASP A 27 -1.47 13.14 5.49
C ASP A 27 -2.73 13.61 4.73
N GLY A 28 -3.92 13.14 5.13
CA GLY A 28 -5.20 13.43 4.51
C GLY A 28 -5.60 12.49 3.37
N ARG A 29 -4.87 11.40 3.14
CA ARG A 29 -5.15 10.35 2.17
C ARG A 29 -5.20 8.99 2.84
N ALA A 30 -6.01 8.09 2.29
CA ALA A 30 -6.10 6.74 2.82
C ALA A 30 -4.92 5.88 2.36
N ASP A 31 -4.29 5.21 3.32
CA ASP A 31 -3.17 4.32 3.15
C ASP A 31 -3.61 2.86 2.91
N LEU A 32 -2.65 2.06 2.47
CA LEU A 32 -2.82 0.62 2.24
C LEU A 32 -1.91 -0.19 3.15
N MET A 33 -2.39 -1.36 3.55
CA MET A 33 -1.57 -2.41 4.14
C MET A 33 -1.37 -3.54 3.13
N ILE A 34 -0.12 -3.90 2.86
CA ILE A 34 0.24 -4.96 1.92
C ILE A 34 0.86 -6.13 2.69
N GLY A 35 0.29 -7.31 2.58
CA GLY A 35 0.82 -8.53 3.20
C GLY A 35 1.82 -9.27 2.32
N ALA A 36 2.86 -9.80 2.94
CA ALA A 36 3.79 -10.78 2.38
C ALA A 36 3.76 -12.04 3.25
N SER A 37 2.95 -13.02 2.84
CA SER A 37 2.59 -14.16 3.70
C SER A 37 3.72 -15.15 3.98
N LYS A 38 4.85 -15.03 3.28
CA LYS A 38 6.02 -15.91 3.44
C LYS A 38 7.31 -15.14 3.75
N ALA A 39 7.22 -13.87 4.08
CA ALA A 39 8.40 -13.13 4.53
C ALA A 39 8.89 -13.66 5.89
N ASP A 40 10.20 -13.59 6.12
CA ASP A 40 10.89 -14.27 7.23
C ASP A 40 11.27 -13.30 8.38
N GLY A 41 10.70 -12.10 8.45
CA GLY A 41 11.13 -11.02 9.37
C GLY A 41 11.00 -11.31 10.87
N GLY A 42 10.25 -12.34 11.29
CA GLY A 42 10.17 -12.79 12.68
C GLY A 42 10.64 -14.23 12.90
N SER A 43 10.31 -15.12 11.96
CA SER A 43 10.76 -16.51 11.84
C SER A 43 10.48 -17.01 10.43
N ASP A 44 10.94 -18.21 10.07
CA ASP A 44 10.58 -18.87 8.81
C ASP A 44 9.08 -18.77 8.51
N GLN A 45 8.75 -18.07 7.43
CA GLN A 45 7.43 -17.79 6.87
C GLN A 45 6.44 -17.20 7.88
N SER A 46 6.91 -16.41 8.84
CA SER A 46 6.03 -15.71 9.80
C SER A 46 5.11 -14.69 9.12
N GLY A 47 5.53 -14.21 7.95
CA GLY A 47 4.90 -13.15 7.20
C GLY A 47 5.28 -11.76 7.70
N GLU A 48 5.12 -10.79 6.81
CA GLU A 48 5.31 -9.36 7.07
C GLU A 48 4.13 -8.56 6.52
N ALA A 49 3.93 -7.36 7.06
CA ALA A 49 2.93 -6.41 6.58
C ALA A 49 3.58 -5.04 6.40
N TYR A 50 3.41 -4.47 5.21
CA TYR A 50 4.00 -3.20 4.81
C TYR A 50 2.91 -2.12 4.71
N PRO A 51 2.91 -1.11 5.59
CA PRO A 51 2.10 0.08 5.37
C PRO A 51 2.64 0.86 4.18
N THR A 52 1.74 1.39 3.35
CA THR A 52 2.06 2.16 2.14
C THR A 52 1.23 3.43 2.11
N SER A 53 1.90 4.59 2.10
CA SER A 53 1.25 5.90 2.09
C SER A 53 0.41 6.12 0.84
N GLY A 54 -0.81 6.62 1.03
CA GLY A 54 -1.71 7.03 -0.05
C GLY A 54 -1.20 8.25 -0.82
N ALA A 55 -0.47 9.17 -0.18
CA ALA A 55 0.17 10.29 -0.87
C ALA A 55 1.26 9.85 -1.84
N ASP A 56 2.13 8.93 -1.45
CA ASP A 56 3.20 8.43 -2.31
C ASP A 56 2.64 7.74 -3.57
N LEU A 57 1.55 6.98 -3.40
CA LEU A 57 0.83 6.34 -4.50
C LEU A 57 0.22 7.36 -5.46
N ALA A 58 -0.35 8.45 -4.93
CA ALA A 58 -0.92 9.52 -5.74
C ALA A 58 0.16 10.33 -6.47
N ALA A 59 1.31 10.58 -5.82
CA ALA A 59 2.44 11.30 -6.41
C ALA A 59 3.09 10.53 -7.58
N ALA A 60 3.02 9.20 -7.58
CA ALA A 60 3.54 8.37 -8.66
C ALA A 60 2.79 8.52 -10.00
N CYS A 61 1.59 9.08 -9.99
CA CYS A 61 0.79 9.41 -11.17
C CYS A 61 0.05 10.75 -10.96
N PRO A 62 0.74 11.90 -11.12
CA PRO A 62 0.22 13.22 -10.77
C PRO A 62 -0.94 13.71 -11.66
N ASP A 63 -1.25 12.98 -12.74
CA ASP A 63 -2.21 13.35 -13.78
C ASP A 63 -3.66 12.87 -13.52
N LEU A 64 -3.94 12.16 -12.42
CA LEU A 64 -5.30 11.84 -11.99
C LEU A 64 -5.89 12.95 -11.09
N PRO A 65 -7.06 13.51 -11.40
CA PRO A 65 -7.72 14.49 -10.54
C PRO A 65 -8.21 13.81 -9.26
N VAL A 66 -7.38 13.82 -8.22
CA VAL A 66 -7.73 13.44 -6.85
C VAL A 66 -8.49 14.58 -6.17
N GLY A 67 -9.69 14.86 -6.66
CA GLY A 67 -10.70 15.63 -5.93
C GLY A 67 -11.59 14.68 -5.13
N PRO A 68 -12.16 15.08 -3.99
CA PRO A 68 -13.22 14.30 -3.33
C PRO A 68 -14.32 14.01 -4.36
N PRO A 69 -15.04 12.87 -4.28
CA PRO A 69 -16.19 12.64 -5.14
C PRO A 69 -17.07 13.87 -5.05
N ALA A 70 -17.26 14.56 -6.19
CA ALA A 70 -18.17 15.68 -6.26
C ALA A 70 -19.51 15.17 -5.73
N LEU A 71 -19.93 15.68 -4.58
CA LEU A 71 -21.28 15.49 -4.10
C LEU A 71 -22.18 16.04 -5.20
N ALA A 72 -22.74 15.14 -6.01
CA ALA A 72 -23.71 15.49 -7.03
C ALA A 72 -24.90 16.11 -6.29
N ALA A 73 -25.05 17.42 -6.47
CA ALA A 73 -26.23 18.18 -6.07
C ALA A 73 -27.46 17.74 -6.89
#